data_AF-A0A0R3PAY3-F1
#
_entry.id   AF-A0A0R3PAY3-F1
#
_cell.length_a   1.000
_cell.length_b   1.000
_cell.length_c   1.000
_cell.angle_alpha   90.00
_cell.angle_beta   90.00
_cell.angle_gamma   90.00
#
_symmetry.space_group_name_H-M   'P 1'
#
loop_
_entity.id
_entity.type
_entity.pdbx_description
1 polymer ?
#
loop_
_entity_poly.entity_id
_entity_poly.type
_entity_poly.pdbx_seq_one_letter_code
_entity_poly.pdbx_strand_id
1 'polypeptide(L)'
;MRSKRVLDLPLNIIAETNDLLVVNKPPSLPVHACGQYAIHTVLGQLRYNHNRSGLRVLHRLDRTTSGVLLFAKNYETDVEVFYLRNWANQYLSHMITEFLQFFSSEEVECNEPIGVLVISMGIQCVRADGKPARSLFKKLWSDGKRSVLSVKLYTGRTHQIRVHAQFLGYPIVGDQLYNSTVWGPQKGKGAEYCKSYSELCDDVRNAHKCSNWHETIDPEYELRMAKMADEEVTIPATIHVPSVLDRPLYDPICLNCNVVKREVPRDHFQLYLHCLRYSTEKWSYSTPIPEWAIDAEQLPSMKHCDFLGI
;
A
#
# COMPACT_ATOMS: atom_id res chain seq x y z
N MET A 1 21.74 -6.43 11.56
CA MET A 1 21.13 -6.03 10.26
C MET A 1 19.80 -5.35 10.53
N ARG A 2 19.61 -4.07 10.15
CA ARG A 2 18.30 -3.43 10.25
C ARG A 2 17.38 -4.12 9.24
N SER A 3 16.31 -4.79 9.71
CA SER A 3 15.27 -5.40 8.87
C SER A 3 15.00 -4.52 7.63
N LYS A 4 15.22 -5.07 6.43
CA LYS A 4 14.98 -4.37 5.17
C LYS A 4 13.49 -4.03 5.12
N ARG A 5 13.13 -2.75 5.25
CA ARG A 5 11.73 -2.31 5.34
C ARG A 5 11.10 -2.02 3.97
N VAL A 6 11.92 -2.04 2.93
CA VAL A 6 11.54 -1.89 1.51
C VAL A 6 12.39 -2.84 0.66
N LEU A 7 11.88 -3.22 -0.50
CA LEU A 7 12.64 -3.91 -1.53
C LEU A 7 13.53 -2.91 -2.27
N ASP A 8 14.70 -3.37 -2.67
CA ASP A 8 15.64 -2.60 -3.49
C ASP A 8 15.32 -2.81 -4.98
N LEU A 9 14.18 -2.26 -5.40
CA LEU A 9 13.71 -2.32 -6.78
C LEU A 9 13.86 -0.94 -7.45
N PRO A 10 14.25 -0.89 -8.73
CA PRO A 10 14.45 0.37 -9.44
C PRO A 10 13.12 1.13 -9.60
N LEU A 11 13.20 2.45 -9.49
CA LEU A 11 12.10 3.36 -9.80
C LEU A 11 12.24 3.83 -11.26
N ASN A 12 11.30 3.45 -12.10
CA ASN A 12 11.35 3.77 -13.53
C ASN A 12 10.53 5.02 -13.84
N ILE A 13 11.10 5.98 -14.55
CA ILE A 13 10.37 7.13 -15.10
C ILE A 13 9.72 6.68 -16.41
N ILE A 14 8.40 6.79 -16.50
CA ILE A 14 7.61 6.44 -17.69
C ILE A 14 7.60 7.61 -18.67
N ALA A 15 7.38 8.82 -18.16
CA ALA A 15 7.32 10.04 -18.95
C ALA A 15 7.69 11.25 -18.09
N GLU A 16 8.30 12.25 -18.72
CA GLU A 16 8.61 13.53 -18.10
C GLU A 16 8.28 14.65 -19.10
N THR A 17 7.24 15.43 -18.82
CA THR A 17 6.85 16.61 -19.61
C THR A 17 7.20 17.88 -18.85
N ASN A 18 6.83 19.05 -19.38
CA ASN A 18 6.96 20.32 -18.65
C ASN A 18 6.10 20.33 -17.37
N ASP A 19 4.94 19.67 -17.42
CA ASP A 19 3.90 19.77 -16.40
C ASP A 19 3.81 18.54 -15.49
N LEU A 20 4.12 17.36 -16.01
CA LEU A 20 3.94 16.08 -15.33
C LEU A 20 5.25 15.28 -15.29
N LEU A 21 5.45 14.60 -14.16
CA LEU A 21 6.38 13.48 -14.04
C LEU A 21 5.57 12.22 -13.75
N VAL A 22 5.81 11.18 -14.54
CA VAL A 22 5.10 9.91 -14.44
C VAL A 22 6.10 8.81 -14.17
N VAL A 23 5.86 8.00 -13.14
CA VAL A 23 6.75 6.90 -12.75
C VAL A 23 5.98 5.59 -12.65
N ASN A 24 6.69 4.48 -12.87
CA ASN A 24 6.23 3.16 -12.48
C ASN A 24 6.75 2.90 -11.06
N LYS A 25 5.89 3.11 -10.06
CA LYS A 25 6.22 2.89 -8.67
C LYS A 25 6.42 1.38 -8.42
N PRO A 26 7.56 0.93 -7.88
CA PRO A 26 7.72 -0.46 -7.45
C PRO A 26 6.87 -0.74 -6.20
N PRO A 27 6.51 -2.01 -5.93
CA PRO A 27 5.91 -2.38 -4.66
C PRO A 27 6.89 -2.10 -3.51
N SER A 28 6.43 -2.19 -2.26
CA SER A 28 7.15 -1.90 -1.01
C SER A 28 7.47 -0.44 -0.67
N LEU A 29 7.46 0.47 -1.64
CA LEU A 29 7.90 1.86 -1.46
C LEU A 29 6.72 2.82 -1.20
N PRO A 30 6.63 3.51 -0.04
CA PRO A 30 5.63 4.56 0.17
C PRO A 30 5.82 5.75 -0.79
N VAL A 31 4.75 6.47 -1.11
CA VAL A 31 4.82 7.62 -2.03
C VAL A 31 5.59 8.80 -1.42
N HIS A 32 5.24 9.17 -0.18
CA HIS A 32 5.82 10.29 0.56
C HIS A 32 6.18 9.90 1.99
N ALA A 33 6.88 10.78 2.70
CA ALA A 33 7.32 10.55 4.06
C ALA A 33 6.14 10.27 4.99
N CYS A 34 6.15 9.12 5.67
CA CYS A 34 5.07 8.70 6.55
C CYS A 34 5.58 7.71 7.59
N GLY A 35 5.20 7.91 8.85
CA GLY A 35 5.62 7.05 9.96
C GLY A 35 7.13 6.90 10.01
N GLN A 36 7.62 5.68 9.80
CA GLN A 36 9.05 5.34 9.86
C GLN A 36 9.81 5.55 8.54
N TYR A 37 9.11 5.92 7.45
CA TYR A 37 9.70 6.10 6.14
C TYR A 37 9.96 7.58 5.88
N ALA A 38 11.18 8.05 6.13
CA ALA A 38 11.59 9.41 5.82
C ALA A 38 12.24 9.51 4.42
N ILE A 39 13.21 8.63 4.14
CA ILE A 39 14.05 8.68 2.92
C ILE A 39 13.62 7.63 1.89
N HIS A 40 13.30 6.41 2.36
CA HIS A 40 12.87 5.30 1.49
C HIS A 40 11.41 5.48 1.07
N THR A 41 11.16 6.47 0.21
CA THR A 41 9.87 6.81 -0.38
C THR A 41 10.07 7.17 -1.85
N VAL A 42 9.03 7.16 -2.68
CA VAL A 42 9.14 7.54 -4.10
C VAL A 42 9.71 8.96 -4.24
N LEU A 43 9.17 9.93 -3.50
CA LEU A 43 9.69 11.30 -3.50
C LEU A 43 11.16 11.37 -3.01
N GLY A 44 11.52 10.58 -2.01
CA GLY A 44 12.90 10.50 -1.54
C GLY A 44 13.84 9.95 -2.61
N GLN A 45 13.46 8.86 -3.27
CA GLN A 45 14.22 8.28 -4.39
C GLN A 45 14.36 9.27 -5.55
N LEU A 46 13.26 9.92 -5.96
CA LEU A 46 13.28 10.94 -7.00
C LEU A 46 14.22 12.10 -6.65
N ARG A 47 14.20 12.57 -5.41
CA ARG A 47 15.07 13.66 -4.95
C ARG A 47 16.53 13.27 -4.93
N TYR A 48 16.88 12.16 -4.28
CA TYR A 48 18.28 11.81 -4.00
C TYR A 48 18.96 11.09 -5.16
N ASN A 49 18.25 10.19 -5.84
CA ASN A 49 18.84 9.33 -6.88
C ASN A 49 18.55 9.83 -8.28
N HIS A 50 17.50 10.63 -8.46
CA HIS A 50 17.15 11.19 -9.76
C HIS A 50 17.27 12.71 -9.83
N ASN A 51 17.60 13.44 -8.76
CA ASN A 51 17.68 14.90 -8.79
C ASN A 51 16.37 15.59 -9.26
N ARG A 52 15.21 15.03 -8.89
CA ARG A 52 13.88 15.61 -9.14
C ARG A 52 13.28 16.09 -7.82
N SER A 53 13.05 17.40 -7.71
CA SER A 53 12.47 18.05 -6.53
C SER A 53 11.30 18.96 -6.90
N GLY A 54 10.58 19.49 -5.90
CA GLY A 54 9.45 20.41 -6.13
C GLY A 54 8.19 19.74 -6.69
N LEU A 55 8.13 18.41 -6.65
CA LEU A 55 7.03 17.61 -7.16
C LEU A 55 5.82 17.64 -6.21
N ARG A 56 4.62 17.80 -6.79
CA ARG A 56 3.33 17.76 -6.10
C ARG A 56 2.68 16.39 -6.31
N VAL A 57 2.24 15.76 -5.23
CA VAL A 57 1.65 14.41 -5.25
C VAL A 57 0.21 14.49 -5.71
N LEU A 58 -0.07 14.08 -6.95
CA LEU A 58 -1.41 14.15 -7.52
C LEU A 58 -2.36 13.10 -6.94
N HIS A 59 -1.85 11.90 -6.64
CA HIS A 59 -2.57 10.82 -5.98
C HIS A 59 -1.57 9.87 -5.31
N ARG A 60 -2.07 8.85 -4.59
CA ARG A 60 -1.22 7.89 -3.88
C ARG A 60 -1.60 6.46 -4.25
N LEU A 61 -0.59 5.61 -4.28
CA LEU A 61 -0.74 4.15 -4.24
C LEU A 61 -0.30 3.66 -2.85
N ASP A 62 -0.91 2.58 -2.37
CA ASP A 62 -0.47 1.95 -1.12
C ASP A 62 0.99 1.52 -1.23
N ARG A 63 1.67 1.38 -0.07
CA ARG A 63 3.09 0.99 -0.01
C ARG A 63 3.37 -0.26 -0.85
N THR A 64 2.52 -1.28 -0.74
CA THR A 64 2.68 -2.59 -1.40
C THR A 64 2.11 -2.65 -2.82
N THR A 65 1.34 -1.64 -3.25
CA THR A 65 0.80 -1.53 -4.61
C THR A 65 1.88 -1.01 -5.56
N SER A 66 1.92 -1.51 -6.78
CA SER A 66 2.84 -1.05 -7.83
C SER A 66 2.11 -0.32 -8.96
N GLY A 67 2.83 0.31 -9.88
CA GLY A 67 2.26 0.84 -11.13
C GLY A 67 2.35 2.36 -11.28
N VAL A 68 1.55 2.89 -12.21
CA VAL A 68 1.59 4.31 -12.62
C VAL A 68 1.35 5.24 -11.42
N LEU A 69 2.23 6.21 -11.24
CA LEU A 69 2.11 7.28 -10.26
C LEU A 69 2.50 8.62 -10.89
N LEU A 70 1.61 9.61 -10.79
CA LEU A 70 1.82 10.93 -11.37
C LEU A 70 2.17 11.98 -10.31
N PHE A 71 3.03 12.90 -10.71
CA PHE A 71 3.38 14.10 -9.97
C PHE A 71 3.23 15.32 -10.87
N ALA A 72 2.68 16.40 -10.33
CA ALA A 72 2.70 17.70 -10.98
C ALA A 72 4.02 18.42 -10.68
N LYS A 73 4.55 19.11 -11.70
CA LYS A 73 5.76 19.93 -11.62
C LYS A 73 5.45 21.38 -11.28
N ASN A 74 4.19 21.80 -11.41
CA ASN A 74 3.69 23.14 -11.12
C ASN A 74 2.32 23.11 -10.44
N TYR A 75 1.88 24.25 -9.90
CA TYR A 75 0.65 24.35 -9.11
C TYR A 75 -0.60 24.27 -10.00
N GLU A 76 -0.52 24.83 -11.20
CA GLU A 76 -1.58 24.88 -12.19
C GLU A 76 -2.03 23.46 -12.56
N THR A 77 -1.07 22.56 -12.81
CA THR A 77 -1.33 21.15 -13.11
C THR A 77 -1.90 20.40 -11.91
N ASP A 78 -1.45 20.71 -10.68
CA ASP A 78 -1.97 20.12 -9.44
C ASP A 78 -3.46 20.43 -9.27
N VAL A 79 -3.83 21.69 -9.50
CA VAL A 79 -5.22 22.15 -9.47
C VAL A 79 -6.05 21.54 -10.60
N GLU A 80 -5.54 21.53 -11.83
CA GLU A 80 -6.22 20.93 -12.99
C GLU A 80 -6.57 19.47 -12.72
N VAL A 81 -5.58 18.66 -12.33
CA VAL A 81 -5.78 17.23 -12.05
C VAL A 81 -6.68 17.02 -10.85
N PHE A 82 -6.63 17.88 -9.83
CA PHE A 82 -7.57 17.83 -8.71
C PHE A 82 -9.02 17.94 -9.19
N TYR A 83 -9.34 18.89 -10.07
CA TYR A 83 -10.70 19.02 -10.62
C TYR A 83 -11.08 17.82 -11.49
N LEU A 84 -10.19 17.36 -12.39
CA LEU A 84 -10.43 16.19 -13.24
C LEU A 84 -10.74 14.94 -12.42
N ARG A 85 -10.09 14.75 -11.27
CA ARG A 85 -10.33 13.61 -10.36
C ARG A 85 -11.67 13.67 -9.62
N ASN A 86 -12.21 14.87 -9.44
CA ASN A 86 -13.51 15.05 -8.78
C ASN A 86 -14.68 15.06 -9.78
N TRP A 87 -14.39 15.18 -11.09
CA TRP A 87 -15.38 15.10 -12.14
C TRP A 87 -15.47 13.67 -12.69
N ALA A 88 -16.68 13.10 -12.71
CA ALA A 88 -16.88 11.73 -13.16
C ALA A 88 -16.40 11.54 -14.61
N ASN A 89 -15.74 10.41 -14.88
CA ASN A 89 -15.27 9.95 -16.20
C ASN A 89 -14.15 10.76 -16.87
N GLN A 90 -13.62 11.82 -16.26
CA GLN A 90 -12.52 12.61 -16.85
C GLN A 90 -11.12 12.14 -16.41
N TYR A 91 -11.07 11.29 -15.38
CA TYR A 91 -9.84 10.68 -14.87
C TYR A 91 -10.06 9.18 -14.67
N LEU A 92 -9.65 8.38 -15.66
CA LEU A 92 -9.81 6.93 -15.61
C LEU A 92 -8.60 6.30 -14.96
N SER A 93 -8.85 5.36 -14.05
CA SER A 93 -7.79 4.54 -13.45
C SER A 93 -8.13 3.08 -13.65
N HIS A 94 -7.18 2.36 -14.25
CA HIS A 94 -7.28 0.93 -14.49
C HIS A 94 -6.25 0.22 -13.64
N MET A 95 -6.74 -0.67 -12.80
CA MET A 95 -5.92 -1.49 -11.92
C MET A 95 -6.09 -2.95 -12.32
N ILE A 96 -5.05 -3.75 -12.12
CA ILE A 96 -5.14 -5.22 -12.25
C ILE A 96 -4.92 -5.83 -10.88
N THR A 97 -5.66 -6.88 -10.56
CA THR A 97 -5.53 -7.61 -9.30
C THR A 97 -5.79 -9.10 -9.46
N GLU A 98 -5.15 -9.93 -8.64
CA GLU A 98 -5.31 -11.39 -8.61
C GLU A 98 -6.10 -11.84 -7.38
N PHE A 99 -6.99 -12.82 -7.58
CA PHE A 99 -7.79 -13.50 -6.56
C PHE A 99 -7.57 -15.01 -6.60
N LEU A 100 -7.69 -15.68 -5.45
CA LEU A 100 -7.56 -17.15 -5.30
C LEU A 100 -8.89 -17.91 -5.40
N GLN A 101 -9.92 -17.32 -6.01
CA GLN A 101 -11.23 -17.95 -6.14
C GLN A 101 -11.83 -17.71 -7.52
N PHE A 102 -12.69 -18.63 -7.95
CA PHE A 102 -13.46 -18.52 -9.18
C PHE A 102 -14.39 -17.31 -9.10
N PHE A 103 -14.10 -16.29 -9.91
CA PHE A 103 -14.98 -15.16 -10.08
C PHE A 103 -16.03 -15.52 -11.15
N SER A 104 -17.24 -15.87 -10.68
CA SER A 104 -18.29 -16.44 -11.53
C SER A 104 -18.89 -15.45 -12.52
N SER A 105 -18.87 -14.16 -12.19
CA SER A 105 -19.38 -13.09 -13.04
C SER A 105 -18.31 -12.62 -14.02
N GLU A 106 -18.72 -12.13 -15.19
CA GLU A 106 -17.80 -11.42 -16.09
C GLU A 106 -17.49 -10.00 -15.60
N GLU A 107 -18.47 -9.36 -14.95
CA GLU A 107 -18.37 -7.99 -14.43
C GLU A 107 -19.22 -7.82 -13.17
N VAL A 108 -18.73 -7.07 -12.18
CA VAL A 108 -19.44 -6.74 -10.93
C VAL A 108 -19.12 -5.32 -10.51
N GLU A 109 -20.15 -4.54 -10.22
CA GLU A 109 -20.01 -3.21 -9.64
C GLU A 109 -20.21 -3.26 -8.12
N CYS A 110 -19.35 -2.57 -7.37
CA CYS A 110 -19.48 -2.41 -5.92
C CYS A 110 -19.58 -0.92 -5.56
N ASN A 111 -20.72 -0.56 -4.95
CA ASN A 111 -21.13 0.80 -4.62
C ASN A 111 -21.26 1.02 -3.10
N GLU A 112 -20.40 0.35 -2.33
CA GLU A 112 -20.48 0.40 -0.88
C GLU A 112 -19.71 1.59 -0.29
N PRO A 113 -20.29 2.35 0.66
CA PRO A 113 -19.59 3.43 1.34
C PRO A 113 -18.46 2.91 2.22
N ILE A 114 -17.34 3.64 2.23
CA ILE A 114 -16.13 3.29 2.98
C ILE A 114 -15.90 4.29 4.11
N GLY A 115 -15.76 3.76 5.32
CA GLY A 115 -15.42 4.52 6.53
C GLY A 115 -14.16 4.01 7.22
N VAL A 116 -13.63 4.82 8.13
CA VAL A 116 -12.47 4.44 8.95
C VAL A 116 -12.91 3.46 10.04
N LEU A 117 -12.18 2.35 10.18
CA LEU A 117 -12.32 1.39 11.28
C LEU A 117 -11.34 1.74 12.40
N VAL A 118 -10.04 1.69 12.09
CA VAL A 118 -8.95 1.96 13.05
C VAL A 118 -8.24 3.24 12.66
N ILE A 119 -8.59 4.35 13.33
CA ILE A 119 -8.11 5.70 13.00
C ILE A 119 -6.58 5.79 13.06
N SER A 120 -5.98 5.28 14.13
CA SER A 120 -4.51 5.34 14.34
C SER A 120 -3.70 4.61 13.28
N MET A 121 -4.33 3.71 12.51
CA MET A 121 -3.69 2.89 11.49
C MET A 121 -4.21 3.18 10.07
N GLY A 122 -5.19 4.07 9.93
CA GLY A 122 -5.83 4.38 8.64
C GLY A 122 -6.56 3.19 8.01
N ILE A 123 -6.92 2.16 8.80
CA ILE A 123 -7.62 0.97 8.29
C ILE A 123 -9.08 1.34 8.04
N GLN A 124 -9.56 0.98 6.85
CA GLN A 124 -10.93 1.25 6.38
C GLN A 124 -11.78 -0.02 6.36
N CYS A 125 -13.09 0.12 6.41
CA CYS A 125 -14.06 -0.95 6.16
C CYS A 125 -15.33 -0.40 5.50
N VAL A 126 -16.20 -1.29 5.00
CA VAL A 126 -17.53 -0.91 4.51
C VAL A 126 -18.40 -0.51 5.71
N ARG A 127 -19.02 0.67 5.62
CA ARG A 127 -19.90 1.24 6.65
C ARG A 127 -20.91 2.20 6.03
N ALA A 128 -22.17 2.11 6.48
CA ALA A 128 -23.26 2.95 6.00
C ALA A 128 -23.01 4.47 6.17
N ASP A 129 -22.31 4.87 7.24
CA ASP A 129 -21.91 6.26 7.52
C ASP A 129 -20.58 6.66 6.84
N GLY A 130 -20.04 5.79 5.99
CA GLY A 130 -18.83 6.03 5.23
C GLY A 130 -19.00 7.01 4.07
N LYS A 131 -17.88 7.34 3.42
CA LYS A 131 -17.89 8.15 2.21
C LYS A 131 -18.30 7.29 1.01
N PRO A 132 -19.13 7.80 0.08
CA PRO A 132 -19.48 7.08 -1.14
C PRO A 132 -18.23 6.63 -1.90
N ALA A 133 -18.25 5.37 -2.33
CA ALA A 133 -17.20 4.76 -3.11
C ALA A 133 -17.80 3.85 -4.19
N ARG A 134 -17.18 3.84 -5.37
CA ARG A 134 -17.66 3.08 -6.53
C ARG A 134 -16.49 2.48 -7.32
N SER A 135 -16.55 1.17 -7.52
CA SER A 135 -15.54 0.37 -8.22
C SER A 135 -16.22 -0.65 -9.13
N LEU A 136 -15.78 -0.76 -10.38
CA LEU A 136 -16.24 -1.78 -11.33
C LEU A 136 -15.13 -2.81 -11.54
N PHE A 137 -15.40 -4.06 -11.22
CA PHE A 137 -14.50 -5.20 -11.37
C PHE A 137 -14.91 -6.00 -12.61
N LYS A 138 -13.99 -6.22 -13.54
CA LYS A 138 -14.22 -7.01 -14.75
C LYS A 138 -13.15 -8.08 -14.87
N LYS A 139 -13.57 -9.32 -15.08
CA LYS A 139 -12.67 -10.47 -15.24
C LYS A 139 -11.87 -10.34 -16.54
N LEU A 140 -10.56 -10.50 -16.44
CA LEU A 140 -9.67 -10.59 -17.60
C LEU A 140 -9.52 -12.05 -18.00
N TRP A 141 -9.15 -12.90 -17.05
CA TRP A 141 -9.06 -14.35 -17.23
C TRP A 141 -9.16 -15.07 -15.88
N SER A 142 -9.43 -16.38 -15.93
CA SER A 142 -9.37 -17.28 -14.79
C SER A 142 -8.99 -18.69 -15.25
N ASP A 143 -8.15 -19.37 -14.46
CA ASP A 143 -7.76 -20.78 -14.67
C ASP A 143 -8.55 -21.73 -13.75
N GLY A 144 -9.62 -21.25 -13.12
CA GLY A 144 -10.43 -21.98 -12.13
C GLY A 144 -9.83 -22.03 -10.72
N LYS A 145 -8.54 -21.72 -10.54
CA LYS A 145 -7.88 -21.59 -9.23
C LYS A 145 -7.66 -20.13 -8.87
N ARG A 146 -7.39 -19.30 -9.86
CA ARG A 146 -7.09 -17.88 -9.75
C ARG A 146 -7.89 -17.09 -10.77
N SER A 147 -8.15 -15.85 -10.44
CA SER A 147 -8.83 -14.91 -11.34
C SER A 147 -8.05 -13.61 -11.35
N VAL A 148 -7.78 -13.08 -12.54
CA VAL A 148 -7.22 -11.74 -12.70
C VAL A 148 -8.35 -10.81 -13.12
N LEU A 149 -8.59 -9.76 -12.33
CA LEU A 149 -9.60 -8.76 -12.64
C LEU A 149 -8.95 -7.42 -12.98
N SER A 150 -9.54 -6.75 -13.95
CA SER A 150 -9.38 -5.31 -14.11
C SER A 150 -10.35 -4.59 -13.18
N VAL A 151 -9.92 -3.45 -12.63
CA VAL A 151 -10.73 -2.61 -11.75
C VAL A 151 -10.71 -1.19 -12.27
N LYS A 152 -11.89 -0.67 -12.61
CA LYS A 152 -12.11 0.73 -12.94
C LYS A 152 -12.65 1.46 -11.72
N LEU A 153 -11.91 2.47 -11.26
CA LEU A 153 -12.36 3.29 -10.13
C LEU A 153 -13.11 4.53 -10.62
N TYR A 154 -14.22 4.84 -9.96
CA TYR A 154 -14.96 6.10 -10.11
C TYR A 154 -14.73 7.06 -8.93
N THR A 155 -14.15 6.54 -7.84
CA THR A 155 -13.76 7.30 -6.65
C THR A 155 -12.40 6.84 -6.15
N GLY A 156 -11.72 7.64 -5.33
CA GLY A 156 -10.38 7.31 -4.80
C GLY A 156 -10.31 7.31 -3.27
N ARG A 157 -11.03 6.41 -2.59
CA ARG A 157 -10.93 6.25 -1.13
C ARG A 157 -9.71 5.43 -0.73
N THR A 158 -9.22 5.62 0.50
CA THR A 158 -8.12 4.83 1.06
C THR A 158 -8.49 3.34 1.02
N HIS A 159 -7.58 2.49 0.54
CA HIS A 159 -7.78 1.04 0.40
C HIS A 159 -9.02 0.61 -0.39
N GLN A 160 -9.61 1.47 -1.24
CA GLN A 160 -10.93 1.23 -1.84
C GLN A 160 -11.06 -0.12 -2.53
N ILE A 161 -10.12 -0.48 -3.41
CA ILE A 161 -10.15 -1.76 -4.13
C ILE A 161 -10.07 -2.93 -3.15
N ARG A 162 -9.20 -2.83 -2.15
CA ARG A 162 -8.97 -3.89 -1.17
C ARG A 162 -10.23 -4.14 -0.34
N VAL A 163 -10.88 -3.07 0.12
CA VAL A 163 -12.13 -3.13 0.88
C VAL A 163 -13.30 -3.62 0.02
N HIS A 164 -13.47 -3.11 -1.20
CA HIS A 164 -14.55 -3.57 -2.08
C HIS A 164 -14.36 -5.02 -2.51
N ALA A 165 -13.12 -5.43 -2.81
CA ALA A 165 -12.83 -6.81 -3.17
C ALA A 165 -13.11 -7.76 -1.99
N GLN A 166 -12.71 -7.39 -0.77
CA GLN A 166 -13.08 -8.09 0.46
C GLN A 166 -14.61 -8.18 0.62
N PHE A 167 -15.33 -7.07 0.49
CA PHE A 167 -16.79 -7.02 0.61
C PHE A 167 -17.47 -7.95 -0.40
N LEU A 168 -16.99 -8.00 -1.64
CA LEU A 168 -17.52 -8.91 -2.66
C LEU A 168 -17.21 -10.39 -2.37
N GLY A 169 -16.37 -10.68 -1.37
CA GLY A 169 -15.95 -12.03 -0.99
C GLY A 169 -14.67 -12.51 -1.69
N TYR A 170 -13.99 -11.61 -2.40
CA TYR A 170 -12.77 -11.87 -3.13
C TYR A 170 -11.64 -10.98 -2.60
N PRO A 171 -11.12 -11.17 -1.37
CA PRO A 171 -9.99 -10.37 -0.90
C PRO A 171 -8.74 -10.64 -1.75
N ILE A 172 -7.95 -9.60 -2.01
CA ILE A 172 -6.76 -9.68 -2.88
C ILE A 172 -5.75 -10.70 -2.32
N VAL A 173 -5.11 -11.44 -3.22
CA VAL A 173 -4.04 -12.40 -2.85
C VAL A 173 -2.89 -11.66 -2.17
N GLY A 174 -2.38 -12.22 -1.07
CA GLY A 174 -1.29 -11.62 -0.29
C GLY A 174 -1.69 -10.38 0.52
N ASP A 175 -2.97 -9.98 0.55
CA ASP A 175 -3.40 -8.87 1.41
C ASP A 175 -3.41 -9.26 2.88
N GLN A 176 -2.31 -9.00 3.55
CA GLN A 176 -2.12 -9.34 4.97
C GLN A 176 -3.15 -8.67 5.90
N LEU A 177 -3.79 -7.58 5.46
CA LEU A 177 -4.80 -6.87 6.25
C LEU A 177 -6.19 -7.43 5.96
N TYR A 178 -6.64 -7.34 4.71
CA TYR A 178 -8.04 -7.62 4.34
C TYR A 178 -8.31 -9.09 4.00
N ASN A 179 -7.27 -9.89 3.75
CA ASN A 179 -7.38 -11.33 3.53
C ASN A 179 -7.08 -12.15 4.81
N SER A 180 -7.34 -11.56 5.98
CA SER A 180 -7.09 -12.20 7.28
C SER A 180 -8.38 -12.70 7.94
N THR A 181 -8.26 -13.68 8.82
CA THR A 181 -9.38 -14.26 9.58
C THR A 181 -9.93 -13.33 10.66
N VAL A 182 -9.25 -12.22 10.94
CA VAL A 182 -9.68 -11.23 11.93
C VAL A 182 -11.05 -10.62 11.57
N TRP A 183 -11.36 -10.59 10.27
CA TRP A 183 -12.62 -10.10 9.70
C TRP A 183 -13.76 -11.13 9.72
N GLY A 184 -13.60 -12.24 10.45
CA GLY A 184 -14.60 -13.29 10.56
C GLY A 184 -14.43 -14.44 9.56
N PRO A 185 -15.29 -15.46 9.61
CA PRO A 185 -15.15 -16.69 8.82
C PRO A 185 -15.18 -16.46 7.30
N GLN A 186 -16.00 -15.51 6.85
CA GLN A 186 -16.09 -15.11 5.44
C GLN A 186 -15.17 -13.93 5.09
N LYS A 187 -14.24 -13.58 5.99
CA LYS A 187 -13.27 -12.50 5.80
C LYS A 187 -13.91 -11.15 5.43
N GLY A 188 -15.09 -10.83 5.98
CA GLY A 188 -15.77 -9.55 5.75
C GLY A 188 -16.62 -9.45 4.46
N LYS A 189 -16.91 -10.58 3.79
CA LYS A 189 -17.89 -10.62 2.70
C LYS A 189 -19.23 -10.00 3.15
N GLY A 190 -19.82 -9.14 2.33
CA GLY A 190 -21.09 -8.47 2.64
C GLY A 190 -21.04 -7.51 3.82
N ALA A 191 -19.84 -7.14 4.29
CA ALA A 191 -19.63 -6.45 5.57
C ALA A 191 -20.14 -7.26 6.79
N GLU A 192 -20.26 -8.58 6.64
CA GLU A 192 -20.61 -9.49 7.72
C GLU A 192 -19.36 -9.89 8.50
N TYR A 193 -19.07 -9.12 9.55
CA TYR A 193 -17.88 -9.35 10.38
C TYR A 193 -18.10 -10.31 11.55
N CYS A 194 -19.38 -10.65 11.85
CA CYS A 194 -19.79 -11.47 13.00
C CYS A 194 -19.30 -10.96 14.37
N LYS A 195 -19.05 -9.65 14.48
CA LYS A 195 -18.47 -8.99 15.66
C LYS A 195 -19.11 -7.63 15.85
N SER A 196 -19.09 -7.11 17.08
CA SER A 196 -19.43 -5.71 17.32
C SER A 196 -18.38 -4.79 16.67
N TYR A 197 -18.75 -3.54 16.40
CA TYR A 197 -17.81 -2.57 15.81
C TYR A 197 -16.57 -2.35 16.69
N SER A 198 -16.75 -2.25 18.01
CA SER A 198 -15.65 -2.06 18.96
C SER A 198 -14.72 -3.27 18.96
N GLU A 199 -15.28 -4.47 19.02
CA GLU A 199 -14.53 -5.73 19.01
C GLU A 199 -13.73 -5.90 17.72
N LEU A 200 -14.36 -5.65 16.56
CA LEU A 200 -13.67 -5.70 15.27
C LEU A 200 -12.52 -4.68 15.22
N CYS A 201 -12.75 -3.48 15.73
CA CYS A 201 -11.73 -2.42 15.78
C CYS A 201 -10.54 -2.84 16.65
N ASP A 202 -10.80 -3.44 17.82
CA ASP A 202 -9.77 -3.91 18.74
C ASP A 202 -9.00 -5.10 18.16
N ASP A 203 -9.69 -6.07 17.58
CA ASP A 203 -9.09 -7.25 16.97
C ASP A 203 -8.19 -6.89 15.79
N VAL A 204 -8.69 -6.05 14.87
CA VAL A 204 -7.91 -5.57 13.72
C VAL A 204 -6.71 -4.76 14.21
N ARG A 205 -6.90 -3.89 15.21
CA ARG A 205 -5.78 -3.14 15.80
C ARG A 205 -4.74 -4.09 16.37
N ASN A 206 -5.15 -5.07 17.18
CA ASN A 206 -4.29 -6.03 17.85
C ASN A 206 -3.54 -6.93 16.87
N ALA A 207 -4.19 -7.39 15.81
CA ALA A 207 -3.57 -8.22 14.77
C ALA A 207 -2.43 -7.49 14.04
N HIS A 208 -2.53 -6.16 13.90
CA HIS A 208 -1.59 -5.36 13.11
C HIS A 208 -0.68 -4.44 13.94
N LYS A 209 -0.56 -4.65 15.26
CA LYS A 209 0.37 -3.89 16.10
C LYS A 209 1.83 -4.12 15.69
N CYS A 210 2.64 -3.07 15.78
CA CYS A 210 4.08 -3.15 15.51
C CYS A 210 4.80 -4.14 16.43
N SER A 211 4.31 -4.35 17.66
CA SER A 211 4.85 -5.31 18.62
C SER A 211 4.82 -6.75 18.12
N ASN A 212 3.88 -7.10 17.24
CA ASN A 212 3.78 -8.46 16.68
C ASN A 212 4.95 -8.80 15.74
N TRP A 213 5.76 -7.81 15.38
CA TRP A 213 6.94 -7.93 14.52
C TRP A 213 8.25 -8.03 15.32
N HIS A 214 8.17 -8.09 16.65
CA HIS A 214 9.30 -8.38 17.52
C HIS A 214 9.44 -9.90 17.68
N GLU A 215 10.67 -10.39 17.55
CA GLU A 215 11.02 -11.80 17.67
C GLU A 215 11.36 -12.13 19.12
N THR A 216 12.30 -11.37 19.69
CA THR A 216 12.69 -11.41 21.10
C THR A 216 13.10 -10.01 21.55
N ILE A 217 12.68 -9.61 22.74
CA ILE A 217 13.24 -8.46 23.45
C ILE A 217 14.50 -8.94 24.16
N ASP A 218 15.59 -8.17 24.13
CA ASP A 218 16.80 -8.48 24.90
C ASP A 218 16.46 -8.57 26.40
N PRO A 219 16.62 -9.73 27.06
CA PRO A 219 16.31 -9.87 28.49
C PRO A 219 17.14 -8.93 29.37
N GLU A 220 18.37 -8.62 28.96
CA GLU A 220 19.20 -7.66 29.68
C GLU A 220 18.66 -6.24 29.56
N TYR A 221 18.03 -5.90 28.43
CA TYR A 221 17.33 -4.63 28.26
C TYR A 221 16.14 -4.52 29.21
N GLU A 222 15.34 -5.58 29.34
CA GLU A 222 14.22 -5.59 30.29
C GLU A 222 14.70 -5.40 31.72
N LEU A 223 15.78 -6.11 32.11
CA LEU A 223 16.40 -5.94 33.42
C LEU A 223 16.96 -4.52 33.63
N ARG A 224 17.59 -3.92 32.61
CA ARG A 224 18.06 -2.53 32.65
C ARG A 224 16.90 -1.56 32.85
N MET A 225 15.80 -1.72 32.11
CA MET A 225 14.63 -0.84 32.21
C MET A 225 13.91 -0.99 33.56
N ALA A 226 13.79 -2.21 34.09
CA ALA A 226 13.23 -2.45 35.43
C ALA A 226 14.05 -1.73 36.50
N LYS A 227 15.37 -1.90 36.49
CA LYS A 227 16.27 -1.20 37.42
C LYS A 227 16.25 0.33 37.27
N MET A 228 16.05 0.86 36.05
CA MET A 228 15.89 2.30 35.83
C MET A 228 14.53 2.82 36.35
N ALA A 229 13.47 2.02 36.27
CA ALA A 229 12.15 2.36 36.82
C ALA A 229 12.16 2.36 38.36
N ASP A 230 12.95 1.47 38.96
CA ASP A 230 13.13 1.37 40.43
C ASP A 230 14.21 2.34 40.97
N GLU A 231 14.66 3.31 40.16
CA GLU A 231 15.70 4.32 40.49
C GLU A 231 17.08 3.74 40.91
N GLU A 232 17.33 2.44 40.72
CA GLU A 232 18.56 1.76 41.12
C GLU A 232 19.76 1.98 40.17
N VAL A 233 19.55 2.66 39.03
CA VAL A 233 20.59 2.88 38.01
C VAL A 233 20.92 4.36 37.87
N THR A 234 22.18 4.72 38.14
CA THR A 234 22.77 5.96 37.64
C THR A 234 22.85 5.89 36.13
N ILE A 235 22.14 6.78 35.42
CA ILE A 235 22.30 6.96 33.98
C ILE A 235 23.80 7.14 33.74
N PRO A 236 24.46 6.31 32.91
CA PRO A 236 25.87 6.53 32.59
C PRO A 236 25.95 7.95 32.07
N ALA A 237 26.74 8.79 32.75
CA ALA A 237 26.91 10.19 32.42
C ALA A 237 27.03 10.31 30.91
N THR A 238 26.15 11.15 30.33
CA THR A 238 25.98 11.43 28.91
C THR A 238 27.19 10.95 28.12
N ILE A 239 27.06 9.86 27.34
CA ILE A 239 28.17 9.40 26.49
C ILE A 239 28.59 10.64 25.71
N HIS A 240 29.73 11.22 26.07
CA HIS A 240 30.25 12.36 25.35
C HIS A 240 30.71 11.76 24.04
N VAL A 241 29.89 11.94 23.01
CA VAL A 241 30.21 11.47 21.66
C VAL A 241 30.88 12.66 20.96
N PRO A 242 32.22 12.74 20.94
CA PRO A 242 32.94 13.92 20.46
C PRO A 242 32.73 14.16 18.96
N SER A 243 32.39 13.13 18.17
CA SER A 243 32.03 13.26 16.76
C SER A 243 30.91 12.31 16.34
N VAL A 244 30.23 12.61 15.23
CA VAL A 244 29.19 11.72 14.66
C VAL A 244 29.73 10.32 14.31
N LEU A 245 31.05 10.20 14.04
CA LEU A 245 31.70 8.94 13.72
C LEU A 245 31.87 8.03 14.95
N ASP A 246 31.91 8.61 16.15
CA ASP A 246 32.08 7.88 17.42
C ASP A 246 30.75 7.43 18.02
N ARG A 247 29.63 7.70 17.33
CA ARG A 247 28.31 7.35 17.82
C ARG A 247 28.17 5.82 17.86
N PRO A 248 27.80 5.22 19.01
CA PRO A 248 27.61 3.79 19.10
C PRO A 248 26.55 3.30 18.10
N LEU A 249 26.76 2.10 17.56
CA LEU A 249 25.90 1.49 16.54
C LEU A 249 24.48 1.20 17.05
N TYR A 250 24.31 1.13 18.37
CA TYR A 250 23.04 0.87 19.04
C TYR A 250 22.94 1.70 20.33
N ASP A 251 21.71 1.95 20.78
CA ASP A 251 21.40 2.71 21.99
C ASP A 251 20.89 1.74 23.08
N PRO A 252 21.56 1.63 24.25
CA PRO A 252 21.23 0.66 25.30
C PRO A 252 19.91 0.94 26.02
N ILE A 253 19.33 2.14 25.89
CA ILE A 253 18.03 2.50 26.48
C ILE A 253 16.91 2.55 25.43
N CYS A 254 17.24 2.46 24.13
CA CYS A 254 16.26 2.44 23.06
C CYS A 254 15.69 1.03 22.83
N LEU A 255 14.39 0.81 23.08
CA LEU A 255 13.72 -0.47 22.80
C LEU A 255 14.00 -0.98 21.36
N ASN A 256 13.94 -0.10 20.35
CA ASN A 256 14.16 -0.49 18.96
C ASN A 256 15.58 -1.00 18.66
N CYS A 257 16.57 -0.62 19.47
CA CYS A 257 17.94 -1.10 19.36
C CYS A 257 18.15 -2.44 20.09
N ASN A 258 17.30 -2.74 21.08
CA ASN A 258 17.41 -3.91 21.96
C ASN A 258 16.31 -4.96 21.66
N VAL A 259 15.81 -4.97 20.42
CA VAL A 259 14.80 -5.93 19.96
C VAL A 259 15.23 -6.54 18.64
N VAL A 260 15.18 -7.86 18.57
CA VAL A 260 15.32 -8.59 17.32
C VAL A 260 14.00 -8.48 16.56
N LYS A 261 14.05 -7.95 15.33
CA LYS A 261 12.88 -7.80 14.48
C LYS A 261 12.76 -9.01 13.57
N ARG A 262 11.53 -9.50 13.41
CA ARG A 262 11.23 -10.60 12.50
C ARG A 262 11.72 -10.32 11.09
N GLU A 263 12.26 -11.35 10.45
CA GLU A 263 12.43 -11.32 9.01
C GLU A 263 11.05 -11.24 8.35
N VAL A 264 10.89 -10.25 7.48
CA VAL A 264 9.63 -10.01 6.79
C VAL A 264 9.64 -10.85 5.51
N PRO A 265 8.71 -11.80 5.33
CA PRO A 265 8.68 -12.62 4.12
C PRO A 265 8.39 -11.77 2.87
N ARG A 266 8.75 -12.25 1.68
CA ARG A 266 8.71 -11.44 0.44
C ARG A 266 7.30 -10.97 0.08
N ASP A 267 6.29 -11.76 0.36
CA ASP A 267 4.87 -11.46 0.10
C ASP A 267 4.35 -10.25 0.91
N HIS A 268 4.97 -9.90 2.03
CA HIS A 268 4.63 -8.68 2.79
C HIS A 268 5.01 -7.37 2.09
N PHE A 269 5.84 -7.45 1.04
CA PHE A 269 6.31 -6.28 0.31
C PHE A 269 5.49 -5.97 -0.93
N GLN A 270 4.69 -6.92 -1.41
CA GLN A 270 3.96 -6.79 -2.67
C GLN A 270 2.52 -7.28 -2.51
N LEU A 271 1.60 -6.43 -2.95
CA LEU A 271 0.22 -6.82 -3.17
C LEU A 271 0.04 -7.20 -4.64
N TYR A 272 -0.80 -8.18 -4.93
CA TYR A 272 -1.25 -8.48 -6.29
C TYR A 272 -2.30 -7.44 -6.72
N LEU A 273 -1.84 -6.19 -6.76
CA LEU A 273 -2.57 -4.99 -7.14
C LEU A 273 -1.58 -4.06 -7.84
N HIS A 274 -1.86 -3.77 -9.11
CA HIS A 274 -1.02 -2.95 -9.97
C HIS A 274 -1.84 -1.86 -10.64
N CYS A 275 -1.36 -0.63 -10.61
CA CYS A 275 -1.94 0.48 -11.38
C CYS A 275 -1.41 0.46 -12.80
N LEU A 276 -2.24 -0.01 -13.72
CA LEU A 276 -1.87 -0.20 -15.12
C LEU A 276 -1.87 1.13 -15.89
N ARG A 277 -2.88 1.98 -15.67
CA ARG A 277 -3.10 3.17 -16.50
C ARG A 277 -3.81 4.28 -15.73
N TYR A 278 -3.37 5.51 -16.00
CA TYR A 278 -4.18 6.71 -15.84
C TYR A 278 -4.36 7.41 -17.19
N SER A 279 -5.56 7.90 -17.45
CA SER A 279 -5.84 8.65 -18.67
C SER A 279 -6.87 9.75 -18.45
N THR A 280 -6.72 10.80 -19.25
CA THR A 280 -7.64 11.92 -19.45
C THR A 280 -7.88 12.06 -20.95
N GLU A 281 -8.68 13.03 -21.37
CA GLU A 281 -8.81 13.39 -22.80
C GLU A 281 -7.50 13.91 -23.41
N LYS A 282 -6.60 14.47 -22.59
CA LYS A 282 -5.35 15.11 -23.06
C LYS A 282 -4.16 14.15 -23.11
N TRP A 283 -4.14 13.15 -22.23
CA TRP A 283 -2.97 12.28 -22.06
C TRP A 283 -3.37 10.91 -21.52
N SER A 284 -2.54 9.91 -21.80
CA SER A 284 -2.69 8.54 -21.31
C SER A 284 -1.32 7.96 -21.01
N TYR A 285 -1.12 7.52 -19.77
CA TYR A 285 0.13 6.88 -19.33
C TYR A 285 -0.16 5.50 -18.76
N SER A 286 0.64 4.53 -19.18
CA SER A 286 0.48 3.14 -18.74
C SER A 286 1.81 2.43 -18.50
N THR A 287 1.74 1.34 -17.77
CA THR A 287 2.82 0.38 -17.55
C THR A 287 2.55 -0.90 -18.35
N PRO A 288 3.58 -1.74 -18.57
CA PRO A 288 3.37 -3.13 -18.97
C PRO A 288 2.52 -3.87 -17.94
N ILE A 289 1.75 -4.85 -18.41
CA ILE A 289 1.02 -5.78 -17.53
C ILE A 289 2.07 -6.54 -16.71
N PRO A 290 1.91 -6.62 -15.37
CA PRO A 290 2.87 -7.35 -14.54
C PRO A 290 2.82 -8.86 -14.84
N GLU A 291 3.97 -9.54 -14.74
CA GLU A 291 4.11 -10.96 -15.12
C GLU A 291 3.07 -11.87 -14.46
N TRP A 292 2.73 -11.64 -13.19
CA TRP A 292 1.74 -12.42 -12.45
C TRP A 292 0.31 -12.28 -13.00
N ALA A 293 0.02 -11.23 -13.77
CA ALA A 293 -1.29 -10.97 -14.37
C ALA A 293 -1.41 -11.49 -15.81
N ILE A 294 -0.33 -11.99 -16.40
CA ILE A 294 -0.32 -12.50 -17.78
C ILE A 294 -0.82 -13.94 -17.75
N ASP A 295 -1.75 -14.28 -18.64
CA ASP A 295 -2.18 -15.65 -18.84
C ASP A 295 -1.07 -16.42 -19.56
N ALA A 296 -0.53 -17.47 -18.91
CA ALA A 296 0.54 -18.29 -19.44
C ALA A 296 0.17 -18.97 -20.77
N GLU A 297 -1.12 -19.20 -21.01
CA GLU A 297 -1.64 -19.85 -22.23
C GLU A 297 -1.85 -18.86 -23.39
N GLN A 298 -1.86 -17.54 -23.15
CA GLN A 298 -2.10 -16.49 -24.16
C GLN A 298 -0.86 -15.65 -24.53
N LEU A 299 0.33 -16.06 -24.09
CA LEU A 299 1.61 -15.36 -24.31
C LEU A 299 1.92 -14.91 -25.77
N PRO A 300 1.47 -15.58 -26.86
CA PRO A 300 1.76 -15.11 -28.21
C PRO A 300 1.01 -13.84 -28.65
N SER A 301 -0.10 -13.44 -27.99
CA SER A 301 -0.95 -12.31 -28.40
C SER A 301 -0.90 -11.09 -27.46
N MET A 302 -0.21 -11.16 -26.33
CA MET A 302 -0.32 -10.20 -25.21
C MET A 302 0.75 -9.09 -25.18
N LYS A 303 1.28 -8.63 -26.33
CA LYS A 303 2.35 -7.62 -26.35
C LYS A 303 1.89 -6.16 -26.38
N HIS A 304 0.61 -5.87 -26.61
CA HIS A 304 0.13 -4.49 -26.66
C HIS A 304 -1.21 -4.29 -25.96
N CYS A 305 -1.39 -3.06 -25.50
CA CYS A 305 -2.49 -2.49 -24.71
C CYS A 305 -3.92 -2.66 -25.28
N ASP A 306 -4.12 -3.48 -26.30
CA ASP A 306 -5.37 -3.61 -27.07
C ASP A 306 -6.40 -4.50 -26.38
N PHE A 307 -6.04 -5.15 -25.26
CA PHE A 307 -6.93 -6.06 -24.54
C PHE A 307 -8.03 -5.37 -23.75
N LEU A 308 -7.95 -4.06 -23.50
CA LEU A 308 -8.91 -3.41 -22.62
C LEU A 308 -10.24 -3.08 -23.29
N GLY A 309 -10.30 -2.79 -24.60
CA GLY A 309 -11.55 -2.31 -25.21
C GLY A 309 -12.19 -1.16 -24.42
N ILE A 310 -11.36 -0.38 -23.71
CA ILE A 310 -11.68 0.73 -22.81
C ILE A 310 -10.73 1.88 -23.12
#